data_AF-A0A7S0T3W6-F1
#
_entry.id   AF-A0A7S0T3W6-F1
#
_cell.length_a   1.000
_cell.length_b   1.000
_cell.length_c   1.000
_cell.angle_alpha   90.00
_cell.angle_beta   90.00
_cell.angle_gamma   90.00
#
_symmetry.space_group_name_H-M   'P 1'
#
loop_
_entity.id
_entity.type
_entity.pdbx_description
1 polymer ?
#
loop_
_entity_poly.entity_id
_entity_poly.type
_entity_poly.pdbx_seq_one_letter_code
_entity_poly.pdbx_strand_id
1 'polypeptide(L)'
;MFSSVGTVRMSSLLGGWRSSGPRSLRRAPRKALSVHSAAGNGGSDPRGGGGNRALYSLSTKDCDCCPPGFLFKLPSTRFNNLSTRTASSSASGPRVLASVVPSSVPRVAEDLVDYLNNSWTPFHATAESARMLAAAGYKRLSERDEWKLEPGGKYYFTRNMSSIVAFAVGDKYQPGNGFNIIGAHTDSPCPKLKPVSAVTKGGFLTVGVQTYGGGLWHTWFDRDLSVAGRVLLRRGKDGGRLSHQLVQVDRPIIRIPTLAIHLDRTIAADGFKPNTETHLAPVLSTAIKGELEAEVATGGGGKEE
;
A
#
# COMPACT_ATOMS: atom_id res chain seq x y z
N MET A 1 -11.54 3.01 6.84
CA MET A 1 -12.65 3.40 5.96
C MET A 1 -13.69 2.31 6.05
N PHE A 2 -14.94 2.62 6.37
CA PHE A 2 -16.01 1.62 6.25
C PHE A 2 -16.40 1.50 4.79
N SER A 3 -16.32 0.29 4.24
CA SER A 3 -16.89 -0.01 2.92
C SER A 3 -18.41 -0.08 3.05
N SER A 4 -19.14 0.51 2.10
CA SER A 4 -20.55 0.23 1.93
C SER A 4 -20.68 -1.19 1.35
N VAL A 5 -21.23 -2.13 2.11
CA VAL A 5 -21.58 -3.46 1.59
C VAL A 5 -22.96 -3.37 0.96
N GLY A 6 -22.97 -3.02 -0.33
CA GLY A 6 -24.20 -3.00 -1.13
C GLY A 6 -24.52 -4.38 -1.70
N THR A 7 -25.50 -5.07 -1.13
CA THR A 7 -26.13 -6.22 -1.79
C THR A 7 -27.01 -5.71 -2.92
N VAL A 8 -26.49 -5.68 -4.15
CA VAL A 8 -27.27 -5.26 -5.32
C VAL A 8 -28.20 -6.39 -5.76
N ARG A 9 -29.44 -6.35 -5.27
CA ARG A 9 -30.55 -7.06 -5.92
C ARG A 9 -31.09 -6.13 -7.01
N MET A 10 -30.81 -6.45 -8.27
CA MET A 10 -31.01 -5.50 -9.37
C MET A 10 -32.49 -5.46 -9.81
N SER A 11 -33.24 -4.55 -9.19
CA SER A 11 -34.58 -4.14 -9.59
C SER A 11 -34.70 -2.61 -9.47
N SER A 12 -35.28 -1.97 -10.48
CA SER A 12 -35.28 -0.52 -10.71
C SER A 12 -35.92 0.32 -9.60
N LEU A 13 -35.31 1.46 -9.23
CA LEU A 13 -35.91 2.82 -9.32
C LEU A 13 -34.99 3.93 -8.74
N LEU A 14 -35.39 5.19 -8.99
CA LEU A 14 -34.68 6.43 -8.69
C LEU A 14 -34.91 6.95 -7.26
N GLY A 15 -34.01 7.82 -6.77
CA GLY A 15 -34.24 8.70 -5.61
C GLY A 15 -33.09 8.70 -4.61
N GLY A 16 -32.55 9.87 -4.25
CA GLY A 16 -31.44 9.99 -3.29
C GLY A 16 -31.74 10.97 -2.15
N TRP A 17 -30.93 10.96 -1.08
CA TRP A 17 -30.92 12.01 -0.06
C TRP A 17 -29.60 12.11 0.73
N ARG A 18 -29.50 13.10 1.63
CA ARG A 18 -28.24 13.71 2.13
C ARG A 18 -27.80 13.29 3.55
N SER A 19 -26.48 13.44 3.80
CA SER A 19 -25.74 13.83 5.04
C SER A 19 -26.46 13.81 6.42
N SER A 20 -25.85 13.43 7.56
CA SER A 20 -24.54 13.88 8.14
C SER A 20 -24.31 13.26 9.54
N GLY A 21 -23.10 13.36 10.13
CA GLY A 21 -22.89 13.20 11.60
C GLY A 21 -21.56 12.51 12.05
N PRO A 22 -20.92 12.84 13.21
CA PRO A 22 -19.45 12.72 13.31
C PRO A 22 -18.81 12.09 14.60
N ARG A 23 -17.47 11.91 14.53
CA ARG A 23 -16.47 11.62 15.62
C ARG A 23 -16.40 10.14 16.10
N SER A 24 -15.28 9.61 16.63
CA SER A 24 -14.02 10.22 17.11
C SER A 24 -12.74 9.40 16.77
N LEU A 25 -11.57 9.84 17.25
CA LEU A 25 -10.22 9.41 16.81
C LEU A 25 -9.67 8.14 17.49
N ARG A 26 -8.80 7.40 16.77
CA ARG A 26 -7.46 6.92 17.26
C ARG A 26 -6.58 6.34 16.13
N ARG A 27 -5.26 6.53 16.29
CA ARG A 27 -4.07 6.09 15.49
C ARG A 27 -4.22 5.79 13.98
N ALA A 28 -3.41 6.48 13.17
CA ALA A 28 -3.38 6.33 11.72
C ALA A 28 -2.34 5.27 11.24
N PRO A 29 -2.67 4.45 10.23
CA PRO A 29 -1.69 3.61 9.54
C PRO A 29 -0.76 4.45 8.63
N ARG A 30 0.40 3.88 8.28
CA ARG A 30 1.36 4.47 7.35
C ARG A 30 0.74 4.54 5.95
N LYS A 31 0.98 5.63 5.21
CA LYS A 31 0.43 5.83 3.86
C LYS A 31 1.54 5.81 2.82
N ALA A 32 1.26 5.18 1.68
CA ALA A 32 2.17 5.07 0.56
C ALA A 32 1.74 5.92 -0.65
N LEU A 33 2.73 6.30 -1.45
CA LEU A 33 2.62 7.04 -2.71
C LEU A 33 2.72 6.06 -3.88
N SER A 34 1.87 6.16 -4.92
CA SER A 34 1.85 5.15 -6.00
C SER A 34 2.67 5.54 -7.24
N VAL A 35 3.59 4.67 -7.69
CA VAL A 35 4.43 4.88 -8.90
C VAL A 35 3.80 4.36 -10.19
N HIS A 36 3.91 5.13 -11.28
CA HIS A 36 3.83 4.71 -12.69
C HIS A 36 4.84 5.55 -13.50
N SER A 37 5.60 4.97 -14.44
CA SER A 37 6.64 5.68 -15.21
C SER A 37 6.72 5.22 -16.67
N ALA A 38 7.21 6.12 -17.55
CA ALA A 38 7.56 5.91 -18.95
C ALA A 38 8.96 6.53 -19.21
N ALA A 39 9.72 6.01 -20.19
CA ALA A 39 11.19 6.09 -20.20
C ALA A 39 11.84 7.08 -21.22
N GLY A 40 13.10 7.47 -20.98
CA GLY A 40 14.00 8.23 -21.87
C GLY A 40 15.45 8.39 -21.31
N ASN A 41 16.45 8.66 -22.16
CA ASN A 41 17.92 8.69 -21.84
C ASN A 41 18.47 10.14 -21.68
N GLY A 42 19.71 10.47 -21.25
CA GLY A 42 20.92 9.69 -20.86
C GLY A 42 22.04 9.68 -21.95
N GLY A 43 23.34 9.92 -21.70
CA GLY A 43 24.13 10.35 -20.50
C GLY A 43 25.67 10.26 -20.75
N SER A 44 26.54 10.97 -20.00
CA SER A 44 28.04 10.87 -20.09
C SER A 44 28.80 11.42 -18.85
N ASP A 45 30.08 11.05 -18.69
CA ASP A 45 30.94 11.02 -17.47
C ASP A 45 32.42 11.40 -17.83
N PRO A 46 33.37 11.83 -16.93
CA PRO A 46 34.31 10.88 -16.26
C PRO A 46 35.11 11.29 -14.96
N ARG A 47 35.44 10.29 -14.10
CA ARG A 47 36.57 10.18 -13.10
C ARG A 47 36.47 10.98 -11.76
N GLY A 48 36.88 10.50 -10.57
CA GLY A 48 37.33 9.16 -10.11
C GLY A 48 38.12 9.19 -8.77
N GLY A 49 37.91 8.25 -7.83
CA GLY A 49 38.65 8.11 -6.55
C GLY A 49 37.94 7.23 -5.51
N GLY A 50 38.64 6.36 -4.76
CA GLY A 50 38.02 5.24 -4.02
C GLY A 50 38.04 5.31 -2.47
N GLY A 51 37.08 4.62 -1.82
CA GLY A 51 37.02 4.40 -0.37
C GLY A 51 35.86 3.52 0.10
N ASN A 52 36.15 2.54 0.98
CA ASN A 52 35.30 1.56 1.67
C ASN A 52 33.76 1.57 1.50
N ARG A 53 33.22 0.45 1.00
CA ARG A 53 31.77 0.14 0.89
C ARG A 53 31.17 -0.45 2.17
N ALA A 54 29.96 -0.02 2.51
CA ALA A 54 28.98 -0.80 3.28
C ALA A 54 27.77 -1.11 2.40
N LEU A 55 27.37 -2.38 2.29
CA LEU A 55 26.28 -2.82 1.41
C LEU A 55 24.93 -2.79 2.14
N TYR A 56 23.91 -2.20 1.50
CA TYR A 56 22.53 -2.19 2.00
C TYR A 56 21.60 -2.93 1.04
N SER A 57 20.79 -3.86 1.56
CA SER A 57 19.93 -4.74 0.78
C SER A 57 18.57 -4.10 0.43
N LEU A 58 18.20 -4.13 -0.86
CA LEU A 58 16.81 -3.95 -1.31
C LEU A 58 16.08 -5.30 -1.30
N SER A 59 14.94 -5.39 -0.62
CA SER A 59 14.11 -6.60 -0.60
C SER A 59 13.21 -6.69 -1.85
N THR A 60 13.72 -7.28 -2.93
CA THR A 60 12.91 -7.64 -4.10
C THR A 60 12.21 -8.99 -3.86
N LYS A 61 10.88 -9.00 -3.83
CA LYS A 61 10.11 -10.25 -3.95
C LYS A 61 9.90 -10.55 -5.43
N ASP A 62 10.70 -11.47 -5.97
CA ASP A 62 10.50 -11.96 -7.34
C ASP A 62 9.22 -12.80 -7.42
N CYS A 63 8.42 -12.52 -8.45
CA CYS A 63 7.19 -13.22 -8.77
C CYS A 63 7.22 -13.66 -10.24
N ASP A 64 7.62 -14.90 -10.51
CA ASP A 64 7.26 -15.66 -11.72
C ASP A 64 7.57 -17.17 -11.52
N CYS A 65 6.55 -18.02 -11.78
CA CYS A 65 6.64 -19.43 -12.24
C CYS A 65 7.36 -20.56 -11.45
N CYS A 66 6.60 -21.28 -10.60
CA CYS A 66 6.72 -22.72 -10.21
C CYS A 66 7.97 -23.27 -9.46
N PRO A 67 7.87 -24.43 -8.74
CA PRO A 67 6.79 -25.00 -7.92
C PRO A 67 7.17 -25.00 -6.40
N PRO A 68 6.35 -25.49 -5.44
CA PRO A 68 6.59 -25.20 -4.01
C PRO A 68 7.58 -26.15 -3.32
N GLY A 69 8.53 -25.59 -2.57
CA GLY A 69 9.39 -26.30 -1.63
C GLY A 69 10.01 -25.35 -0.60
N PHE A 70 10.14 -25.83 0.64
CA PHE A 70 10.73 -25.15 1.81
C PHE A 70 9.94 -23.97 2.43
N LEU A 71 9.20 -24.34 3.47
CA LEU A 71 8.55 -23.46 4.44
C LEU A 71 9.60 -22.96 5.46
N PHE A 72 10.02 -21.69 5.40
CA PHE A 72 10.82 -21.08 6.47
C PHE A 72 9.94 -20.30 7.45
N LYS A 73 10.03 -20.66 8.73
CA LYS A 73 9.21 -20.14 9.83
C LYS A 73 10.03 -19.17 10.67
N LEU A 74 9.72 -17.88 10.62
CA LEU A 74 10.35 -16.88 11.49
C LEU A 74 9.69 -16.88 12.89
N PRO A 75 10.47 -16.69 13.98
CA PRO A 75 9.97 -16.81 15.35
C PRO A 75 9.24 -15.54 15.81
N SER A 76 8.12 -15.71 16.50
CA SER A 76 7.48 -14.61 17.24
C SER A 76 8.07 -14.51 18.65
N THR A 77 8.73 -13.38 18.95
CA THR A 77 9.22 -13.07 20.28
C THR A 77 8.05 -12.70 21.21
N ARG A 78 7.68 -13.61 22.13
CA ARG A 78 6.77 -13.27 23.23
C ARG A 78 7.50 -12.43 24.27
N PHE A 79 6.94 -11.28 24.63
CA PHE A 79 7.29 -10.61 25.88
C PHE A 79 6.64 -11.38 27.05
N ASN A 80 7.45 -11.77 28.03
CA ASN A 80 6.95 -12.35 29.29
C ASN A 80 6.46 -11.23 30.22
N ASN A 81 5.27 -11.41 30.80
CA ASN A 81 4.76 -10.49 31.83
C ASN A 81 5.48 -10.72 33.16
N LEU A 82 5.90 -9.62 33.79
CA LEU A 82 6.47 -9.61 35.13
C LEU A 82 5.33 -9.74 36.17
N SER A 83 5.46 -10.66 37.11
CA SER A 83 4.44 -10.91 38.13
C SER A 83 4.54 -9.92 39.29
N THR A 84 3.48 -9.16 39.55
CA THR A 84 3.37 -8.27 40.72
C THR A 84 2.69 -8.99 41.88
N ARG A 85 3.35 -8.95 43.06
CA ARG A 85 2.80 -9.47 44.33
C ARG A 85 1.54 -8.69 44.73
N THR A 86 0.52 -9.41 45.16
CA THR A 86 -0.69 -8.86 45.78
C THR A 86 -0.45 -8.54 47.25
N ALA A 87 -0.98 -7.40 47.70
CA ALA A 87 -1.21 -7.08 49.11
C ALA A 87 -2.70 -6.79 49.31
N SER A 88 -3.29 -7.35 50.35
CA SER A 88 -4.73 -7.27 50.62
C SER A 88 -5.06 -6.12 51.58
N SER A 89 -6.04 -5.28 51.20
CA SER A 89 -6.71 -4.37 52.14
C SER A 89 -8.20 -4.28 51.81
N SER A 90 -9.04 -4.55 52.81
CA SER A 90 -10.50 -4.53 52.70
C SER A 90 -11.06 -3.12 52.84
N ALA A 91 -11.84 -2.67 51.85
CA ALA A 91 -12.73 -1.51 51.99
C ALA A 91 -14.00 -1.71 51.13
N SER A 92 -15.16 -1.72 51.78
CA SER A 92 -16.46 -1.90 51.13
C SER A 92 -17.00 -0.56 50.58
N GLY A 93 -16.56 -0.20 49.37
CA GLY A 93 -17.15 0.87 48.57
C GLY A 93 -18.28 0.37 47.65
N PRO A 94 -19.15 1.25 47.15
CA PRO A 94 -20.20 0.87 46.20
C PRO A 94 -19.58 0.25 44.94
N ARG A 95 -20.10 -0.90 44.50
CA ARG A 95 -19.66 -1.61 43.31
C ARG A 95 -19.93 -0.77 42.05
N VAL A 96 -18.94 0.04 41.66
CA VAL A 96 -18.82 0.48 40.27
C VAL A 96 -18.74 -0.80 39.44
N LEU A 97 -19.73 -1.04 38.59
CA LEU A 97 -19.68 -2.11 37.61
C LEU A 97 -18.49 -1.81 36.69
N ALA A 98 -17.36 -2.47 36.95
CA ALA A 98 -16.23 -2.46 36.06
C ALA A 98 -16.73 -2.94 34.70
N SER A 99 -16.81 -2.02 33.74
CA SER A 99 -17.10 -2.36 32.36
C SER A 99 -16.07 -3.39 31.94
N VAL A 100 -16.51 -4.64 31.77
CA VAL A 100 -15.67 -5.70 31.21
C VAL A 100 -15.54 -5.37 29.74
N VAL A 101 -14.61 -4.47 29.43
CA VAL A 101 -14.15 -4.24 28.07
C VAL A 101 -13.63 -5.60 27.59
N PRO A 102 -14.21 -6.19 26.52
CA PRO A 102 -13.77 -7.49 26.03
C PRO A 102 -12.26 -7.44 25.74
N SER A 103 -11.49 -8.23 26.48
CA SER A 103 -10.02 -8.10 26.55
C SER A 103 -9.29 -8.64 25.32
N SER A 104 -10.01 -9.24 24.38
CA SER A 104 -9.52 -9.69 23.08
C SER A 104 -10.08 -8.80 21.98
N VAL A 105 -9.20 -8.19 21.19
CA VAL A 105 -9.57 -7.65 19.87
C VAL A 105 -10.15 -8.81 19.04
N PRO A 106 -11.29 -8.63 18.34
CA PRO A 106 -11.81 -9.68 17.46
C PRO A 106 -10.77 -9.98 16.37
N ARG A 107 -10.43 -11.27 16.14
CA ARG A 107 -9.40 -11.69 15.17
C ARG A 107 -9.56 -11.04 13.79
N VAL A 108 -10.80 -10.90 13.32
CA VAL A 108 -11.15 -10.23 12.06
C VAL A 108 -10.61 -8.78 11.95
N ALA A 109 -10.45 -8.07 13.07
CA ALA A 109 -9.87 -6.73 13.09
C ALA A 109 -8.32 -6.77 13.03
N GLU A 110 -7.70 -7.81 13.57
CA GLU A 110 -6.25 -8.08 13.42
C GLU A 110 -5.95 -8.48 11.97
N ASP A 111 -6.70 -9.45 11.43
CA ASP A 111 -6.62 -9.90 10.02
C ASP A 111 -6.82 -8.73 9.03
N LEU A 112 -7.74 -7.80 9.33
CA LEU A 112 -7.95 -6.59 8.53
C LEU A 112 -6.77 -5.63 8.60
N VAL A 113 -6.16 -5.44 9.78
CA VAL A 113 -4.97 -4.59 9.93
C VAL A 113 -3.79 -5.17 9.16
N ASP A 114 -3.58 -6.48 9.21
CA ASP A 114 -2.54 -7.17 8.45
C ASP A 114 -2.79 -7.08 6.94
N TYR A 115 -4.03 -7.30 6.49
CA TYR A 115 -4.40 -7.10 5.09
C TYR A 115 -4.10 -5.67 4.62
N LEU A 116 -4.47 -4.64 5.40
CA LEU A 116 -4.18 -3.24 5.07
C LEU A 116 -2.68 -2.94 5.06
N ASN A 117 -1.93 -3.48 6.03
CA ASN A 117 -0.46 -3.33 6.09
C ASN A 117 0.26 -4.00 4.91
N ASN A 118 -0.34 -5.03 4.31
CA ASN A 118 0.17 -5.69 3.09
C ASN A 118 -0.36 -5.06 1.79
N SER A 119 -1.33 -4.14 1.85
CA SER A 119 -2.11 -3.65 0.69
C SER A 119 -1.87 -2.17 0.36
N TRP A 120 -0.60 -1.74 0.26
CA TRP A 120 -0.24 -0.32 0.12
C TRP A 120 -0.74 0.38 -1.16
N THR A 121 -1.04 -0.39 -2.21
CA THR A 121 -1.58 0.10 -3.49
C THR A 121 -2.60 -0.92 -4.05
N PRO A 122 -3.41 -0.58 -5.07
CA PRO A 122 -4.36 -1.54 -5.67
C PRO A 122 -3.69 -2.82 -6.19
N PHE A 123 -2.41 -2.72 -6.59
CA PHE A 123 -1.61 -3.86 -7.02
C PHE A 123 -1.24 -4.79 -5.85
N HIS A 124 -0.89 -4.22 -4.70
CA HIS A 124 -0.59 -4.98 -3.49
C HIS A 124 -1.87 -5.60 -2.90
N ALA A 125 -2.99 -4.86 -2.87
CA ALA A 125 -4.30 -5.38 -2.48
C ALA A 125 -4.74 -6.59 -3.33
N THR A 126 -4.55 -6.49 -4.65
CA THR A 126 -4.83 -7.59 -5.59
C THR A 126 -3.90 -8.79 -5.36
N ALA A 127 -2.61 -8.55 -5.12
CA ALA A 127 -1.64 -9.62 -4.84
C ALA A 127 -1.92 -10.32 -3.50
N GLU A 128 -2.27 -9.58 -2.45
CA GLU A 128 -2.60 -10.13 -1.14
C GLU A 128 -3.93 -10.89 -1.17
N SER A 129 -4.95 -10.34 -1.85
CA SER A 129 -6.20 -11.07 -2.13
C SER A 129 -5.93 -12.40 -2.87
N ALA A 130 -5.10 -12.37 -3.91
CA ALA A 130 -4.70 -13.57 -4.65
C ALA A 130 -3.96 -14.59 -3.77
N ARG A 131 -3.07 -14.14 -2.88
CA ARG A 131 -2.36 -14.98 -1.91
C ARG A 131 -3.33 -15.66 -0.94
N MET A 132 -4.29 -14.92 -0.39
CA MET A 132 -5.32 -15.45 0.51
C MET A 132 -6.25 -16.45 -0.19
N LEU A 133 -6.67 -16.15 -1.43
CA LEU A 133 -7.49 -17.05 -2.25
C LEU A 133 -6.77 -18.35 -2.58
N ALA A 134 -5.50 -18.29 -2.99
CA ALA A 134 -4.68 -19.48 -3.23
C ALA A 134 -4.51 -20.32 -1.96
N ALA A 135 -4.28 -19.69 -0.80
CA ALA A 135 -4.22 -20.38 0.50
C ALA A 135 -5.56 -21.01 0.91
N ALA A 136 -6.70 -20.47 0.45
CA ALA A 136 -8.04 -21.04 0.62
C ALA A 136 -8.42 -22.09 -0.44
N GLY A 137 -7.47 -22.52 -1.28
CA GLY A 137 -7.66 -23.55 -2.30
C GLY A 137 -8.32 -23.08 -3.61
N TYR A 138 -8.34 -21.78 -3.90
CA TYR A 138 -8.82 -21.28 -5.19
C TYR A 138 -7.74 -21.43 -6.27
N LYS A 139 -8.12 -21.97 -7.43
CA LYS A 139 -7.25 -22.10 -8.61
C LYS A 139 -7.17 -20.78 -9.38
N ARG A 140 -5.96 -20.33 -9.69
CA ARG A 140 -5.77 -19.16 -10.57
C ARG A 140 -6.12 -19.52 -12.02
N LEU A 141 -6.88 -18.66 -12.68
CA LEU A 141 -7.18 -18.70 -14.11
C LEU A 141 -6.43 -17.60 -14.85
N SER A 142 -6.10 -17.85 -16.11
CA SER A 142 -5.56 -16.88 -17.07
C SER A 142 -6.68 -16.45 -18.00
N GLU A 143 -6.89 -15.14 -18.17
CA GLU A 143 -7.89 -14.59 -19.09
C GLU A 143 -7.53 -14.78 -20.58
N ARG A 144 -6.41 -15.44 -20.89
CA ARG A 144 -5.96 -15.77 -22.25
C ARG A 144 -6.24 -17.23 -22.64
N ASP A 145 -6.67 -18.03 -21.67
CA ASP A 145 -6.79 -19.48 -21.80
C ASP A 145 -8.29 -19.85 -21.84
N GLU A 146 -8.65 -20.96 -22.49
CA GLU A 146 -10.00 -21.50 -22.39
C GLU A 146 -10.26 -22.08 -20.99
N TRP A 147 -11.41 -21.75 -20.38
CA TRP A 147 -11.72 -22.15 -19.01
C TRP A 147 -12.59 -23.41 -18.95
N LYS A 148 -12.03 -24.47 -18.37
CA LYS A 148 -12.80 -25.64 -17.93
C LYS A 148 -13.18 -25.46 -16.47
N LEU A 149 -14.45 -25.16 -16.22
CA LEU A 149 -15.02 -24.88 -14.90
C LEU A 149 -15.89 -26.07 -14.46
N GLU A 150 -15.73 -26.50 -13.22
CA GLU A 150 -16.41 -27.67 -12.65
C GLU A 150 -17.30 -27.24 -11.47
N PRO A 151 -18.48 -27.88 -11.25
CA PRO A 151 -19.24 -27.74 -10.02
C PRO A 151 -18.39 -28.06 -8.78
N GLY A 152 -18.57 -27.28 -7.71
CA GLY A 152 -17.71 -27.32 -6.51
C GLY A 152 -16.36 -26.62 -6.66
N GLY A 153 -15.96 -26.27 -7.90
CA GLY A 153 -14.68 -25.64 -8.21
C GLY A 153 -14.56 -24.20 -7.70
N LYS A 154 -13.36 -23.83 -7.23
CA LYS A 154 -13.03 -22.50 -6.71
C LYS A 154 -11.98 -21.84 -7.59
N TYR A 155 -12.26 -20.65 -8.10
CA TYR A 155 -11.43 -20.02 -9.13
C TYR A 155 -11.26 -18.52 -8.91
N TYR A 156 -10.13 -17.96 -9.37
CA TYR A 156 -9.94 -16.51 -9.43
C TYR A 156 -9.08 -16.10 -10.62
N PHE A 157 -9.29 -14.89 -11.12
CA PHE A 157 -8.41 -14.25 -12.11
C PHE A 157 -8.15 -12.78 -11.76
N THR A 158 -7.12 -12.21 -12.40
CA THR A 158 -6.67 -10.83 -12.14
C THR A 158 -6.49 -10.07 -13.44
N ARG A 159 -7.08 -8.87 -13.55
CA ARG A 159 -6.91 -7.97 -14.69
C ARG A 159 -6.07 -6.75 -14.30
N ASN A 160 -5.12 -6.38 -15.16
CA ASN A 160 -4.11 -5.32 -14.91
C ASN A 160 -3.32 -5.48 -13.58
N MET A 161 -3.36 -6.64 -12.92
CA MET A 161 -2.86 -6.82 -11.53
C MET A 161 -3.50 -5.86 -10.49
N SER A 162 -4.54 -5.10 -10.84
CA SER A 162 -5.19 -4.11 -9.96
C SER A 162 -6.63 -4.44 -9.61
N SER A 163 -7.21 -5.41 -10.33
CA SER A 163 -8.57 -5.90 -10.13
C SER A 163 -8.52 -7.42 -10.04
N ILE A 164 -9.33 -7.99 -9.15
CA ILE A 164 -9.44 -9.43 -8.92
C ILE A 164 -10.91 -9.83 -8.92
N VAL A 165 -11.21 -10.95 -9.54
CA VAL A 165 -12.53 -11.60 -9.49
C VAL A 165 -12.30 -13.01 -8.98
N ALA A 166 -13.02 -13.39 -7.93
CA ALA A 166 -12.99 -14.72 -7.34
C ALA A 166 -14.41 -15.27 -7.26
N PHE A 167 -14.58 -16.54 -7.59
CA PHE A 167 -15.88 -17.21 -7.60
C PHE A 167 -15.74 -18.67 -7.19
N ALA A 168 -16.78 -19.19 -6.54
CA ALA A 168 -16.94 -20.61 -6.25
C ALA A 168 -18.19 -21.09 -6.99
N VAL A 169 -18.04 -22.12 -7.81
CA VAL A 169 -19.14 -22.75 -8.54
C VAL A 169 -19.85 -23.68 -7.55
N GLY A 170 -21.14 -23.48 -7.29
CA GLY A 170 -21.88 -24.37 -6.39
C GLY A 170 -22.03 -25.78 -6.97
N ASP A 171 -22.07 -26.80 -6.11
CA ASP A 171 -22.13 -28.22 -6.53
C ASP A 171 -23.36 -28.56 -7.41
N LYS A 172 -24.43 -27.76 -7.27
CA LYS A 172 -25.69 -27.87 -8.04
C LYS A 172 -25.83 -26.78 -9.12
N TYR A 173 -24.75 -26.08 -9.46
CA TYR A 173 -24.78 -25.05 -10.50
C TYR A 173 -24.98 -25.70 -11.88
N GLN A 174 -25.87 -25.13 -12.68
CA GLN A 174 -26.07 -25.44 -14.09
C GLN A 174 -26.07 -24.12 -14.88
N PRO A 175 -25.62 -24.11 -16.15
CA PRO A 175 -25.72 -22.93 -17.01
C PRO A 175 -27.15 -22.38 -17.04
N GLY A 176 -27.32 -21.08 -16.78
CA GLY A 176 -28.62 -20.43 -16.61
C GLY A 176 -28.99 -20.14 -15.15
N ASN A 177 -28.36 -20.79 -14.17
CA ASN A 177 -28.52 -20.42 -12.76
C ASN A 177 -27.91 -19.03 -12.47
N GLY A 178 -28.50 -18.33 -11.49
CA GLY A 178 -28.06 -17.00 -11.06
C GLY A 178 -26.76 -16.98 -10.24
N PHE A 179 -26.30 -15.77 -9.92
CA PHE A 179 -25.06 -15.51 -9.18
C PHE A 179 -25.32 -14.71 -7.90
N ASN A 180 -24.59 -15.03 -6.83
CA ASN A 180 -24.51 -14.21 -5.63
C ASN A 180 -23.21 -13.39 -5.69
N ILE A 181 -23.31 -12.07 -5.88
CA ILE A 181 -22.16 -11.20 -6.16
C ILE A 181 -21.98 -10.19 -5.03
N ILE A 182 -20.74 -10.05 -4.55
CA ILE A 182 -20.32 -8.98 -3.64
C ILE A 182 -19.34 -8.10 -4.41
N GLY A 183 -19.65 -6.82 -4.54
CA GLY A 183 -18.80 -5.82 -5.18
C GLY A 183 -18.01 -5.01 -4.16
N ALA A 184 -16.72 -4.78 -4.44
CA ALA A 184 -15.84 -3.87 -3.72
C ALA A 184 -14.80 -3.29 -4.70
N HIS A 185 -13.99 -2.34 -4.25
CA HIS A 185 -12.91 -1.74 -5.05
C HIS A 185 -11.58 -1.80 -4.28
N THR A 186 -10.47 -1.89 -5.02
CA THR A 186 -9.11 -2.13 -4.49
C THR A 186 -8.30 -0.85 -4.27
N ASP A 187 -8.85 0.30 -4.66
CA ASP A 187 -8.18 1.59 -4.66
C ASP A 187 -8.63 2.52 -3.53
N SER A 188 -7.87 3.58 -3.32
CA SER A 188 -8.16 4.61 -2.33
C SER A 188 -7.54 5.93 -2.77
N PRO A 189 -8.13 7.09 -2.39
CA PRO A 189 -7.58 8.39 -2.75
C PRO A 189 -6.16 8.60 -2.20
N CYS A 190 -5.22 8.94 -3.10
CA CYS A 190 -3.79 9.06 -2.79
C CYS A 190 -3.09 10.02 -3.77
N PRO A 191 -1.93 10.60 -3.40
CA PRO A 191 -1.01 11.14 -4.39
C PRO A 191 -0.32 9.99 -5.13
N LYS A 192 -0.22 10.13 -6.45
CA LYS A 192 0.55 9.23 -7.33
C LYS A 192 1.71 10.02 -7.92
N LEU A 193 2.83 9.36 -8.23
CA LEU A 193 3.92 10.00 -8.97
C LEU A 193 3.45 10.44 -10.35
N LYS A 194 3.86 11.64 -10.77
CA LYS A 194 3.80 12.04 -12.18
C LYS A 194 4.84 11.23 -12.98
N PRO A 195 4.61 10.95 -14.28
CA PRO A 195 5.57 10.21 -15.11
C PRO A 195 6.95 10.90 -15.14
N VAL A 196 6.95 12.22 -15.31
CA VAL A 196 8.11 13.08 -15.05
C VAL A 196 7.89 13.70 -13.67
N SER A 197 8.69 13.27 -12.69
CA SER A 197 8.50 13.64 -11.28
C SER A 197 9.74 14.19 -10.58
N ALA A 198 10.92 14.21 -11.21
CA ALA A 198 12.08 14.89 -10.63
C ALA A 198 11.89 16.41 -10.66
N VAL A 199 11.96 17.06 -9.50
CA VAL A 199 11.85 18.53 -9.36
C VAL A 199 12.89 19.02 -8.35
N THR A 200 13.71 19.99 -8.74
CA THR A 200 14.65 20.65 -7.81
C THR A 200 14.14 22.04 -7.46
N LYS A 201 13.95 22.32 -6.15
CA LYS A 201 13.44 23.61 -5.68
C LYS A 201 13.99 23.96 -4.31
N GLY A 202 14.54 25.17 -4.15
CA GLY A 202 14.99 25.69 -2.86
C GLY A 202 16.07 24.85 -2.16
N GLY A 203 16.97 24.21 -2.91
CA GLY A 203 17.99 23.30 -2.37
C GLY A 203 17.49 21.89 -2.03
N PHE A 204 16.25 21.54 -2.36
CA PHE A 204 15.69 20.21 -2.16
C PHE A 204 15.38 19.50 -3.47
N LEU A 205 15.58 18.17 -3.47
CA LEU A 205 14.96 17.27 -4.44
C LEU A 205 13.55 16.96 -3.94
N THR A 206 12.56 17.39 -4.70
CA THR A 206 11.14 17.13 -4.48
C THR A 206 10.59 16.25 -5.60
N VAL A 207 9.44 15.63 -5.34
CA VAL A 207 8.86 14.66 -6.25
C VAL A 207 7.48 15.12 -6.71
N GLY A 208 7.32 15.33 -8.01
CA GLY A 208 6.06 15.73 -8.63
C GLY A 208 4.97 14.67 -8.46
N VAL A 209 3.83 15.07 -7.87
CA VAL A 209 2.69 14.19 -7.62
C VAL A 209 1.40 14.70 -8.26
N GLN A 210 0.52 13.78 -8.61
CA GLN A 210 -0.85 14.05 -9.03
C GLN A 210 -1.85 13.46 -8.03
N THR A 211 -2.94 14.17 -7.77
CA THR A 211 -4.04 13.68 -6.94
C THR A 211 -4.84 12.61 -7.64
N TYR A 212 -5.11 11.48 -6.96
CA TYR A 212 -6.03 10.45 -7.41
C TYR A 212 -7.21 10.33 -6.44
N GLY A 213 -8.44 10.42 -6.95
CA GLY A 213 -9.68 10.38 -6.17
C GLY A 213 -9.94 11.65 -5.34
N GLY A 214 -11.03 11.66 -4.57
CA GLY A 214 -11.43 12.78 -3.70
C GLY A 214 -10.76 12.75 -2.32
N GLY A 215 -9.44 12.93 -2.26
CA GLY A 215 -8.68 12.84 -1.01
C GLY A 215 -8.83 14.04 -0.08
N LEU A 216 -8.81 13.80 1.24
CA LEU A 216 -8.61 14.85 2.24
C LEU A 216 -7.12 15.24 2.28
N TRP A 217 -6.70 16.08 1.33
CA TRP A 217 -5.28 16.33 1.02
C TRP A 217 -4.47 16.88 2.20
N HIS A 218 -5.06 17.73 3.05
CA HIS A 218 -4.42 18.20 4.27
C HIS A 218 -3.95 17.06 5.21
N THR A 219 -4.59 15.88 5.18
CA THR A 219 -4.21 14.74 6.03
C THR A 219 -2.92 14.03 5.60
N TRP A 220 -2.41 14.34 4.41
CA TRP A 220 -1.15 13.82 3.85
C TRP A 220 0.07 14.66 4.22
N PHE A 221 -0.14 15.90 4.64
CA PHE A 221 0.92 16.74 5.19
C PHE A 221 1.43 16.18 6.52
N ASP A 222 2.71 16.41 6.78
CA ASP A 222 3.44 16.02 7.98
C ASP A 222 3.38 14.53 8.35
N ARG A 223 3.18 13.69 7.33
CA ARG A 223 3.29 12.24 7.42
C ARG A 223 4.67 11.76 7.00
N ASP A 224 5.13 10.72 7.68
CA ASP A 224 6.26 9.91 7.25
C ASP A 224 5.75 8.98 6.15
N LEU A 225 5.95 9.40 4.90
CA LEU A 225 5.45 8.72 3.72
C LEU A 225 6.55 7.85 3.09
N SER A 226 6.10 6.85 2.33
CA SER A 226 6.97 6.05 1.48
C SER A 226 6.31 5.80 0.13
N VAL A 227 7.01 5.09 -0.75
CA VAL A 227 6.63 4.82 -2.14
C VAL A 227 6.42 3.33 -2.33
N ALA A 228 5.31 2.99 -3.01
CA ALA A 228 5.03 1.64 -3.46
C ALA A 228 4.32 1.66 -4.83
N GLY A 229 4.25 0.53 -5.53
CA GLY A 229 3.57 0.50 -6.83
C GLY A 229 3.96 -0.69 -7.68
N ARG A 230 3.82 -0.51 -9.00
CA ARG A 230 4.24 -1.47 -10.01
C ARG A 230 5.20 -0.78 -10.97
N VAL A 231 6.38 -1.36 -11.16
CA VAL A 231 7.32 -0.97 -12.22
C VAL A 231 7.20 -1.92 -13.40
N LEU A 232 7.47 -1.41 -14.60
CA LEU A 232 7.65 -2.22 -15.80
C LEU A 232 9.15 -2.24 -16.11
N LEU A 233 9.73 -3.44 -16.14
CA LEU A 233 11.16 -3.63 -16.36
C LEU A 233 11.39 -4.37 -17.68
N ARG A 234 12.30 -3.84 -18.50
CA ARG A 234 12.85 -4.51 -19.68
C ARG A 234 13.96 -5.45 -19.22
N ARG A 235 13.86 -6.75 -19.49
CA ARG A 235 14.80 -7.81 -19.08
C ARG A 235 15.39 -8.51 -20.32
N GLY A 236 16.61 -9.05 -20.19
CA GLY A 236 17.38 -9.70 -21.26
C GLY A 236 18.36 -8.75 -21.96
N LYS A 237 19.44 -9.29 -22.56
CA LYS A 237 20.55 -8.50 -23.12
C LYS A 237 20.09 -7.48 -24.19
N ASP A 238 19.14 -7.86 -25.03
CA ASP A 238 18.57 -7.01 -26.08
C ASP A 238 17.18 -6.43 -25.69
N GLY A 239 16.79 -6.64 -24.44
CA GLY A 239 15.54 -6.19 -23.83
C GLY A 239 14.27 -6.85 -24.38
N GLY A 240 14.35 -8.08 -24.88
CA GLY A 240 13.23 -8.78 -25.53
C GLY A 240 11.99 -9.05 -24.66
N ARG A 241 12.07 -8.99 -23.32
CA ARG A 241 10.92 -9.28 -22.43
C ARG A 241 10.60 -8.11 -21.50
N LEU A 242 9.35 -7.64 -21.54
CA LEU A 242 8.78 -6.79 -20.49
C LEU A 242 8.29 -7.65 -19.32
N SER A 243 8.53 -7.18 -18.11
CA SER A 243 8.12 -7.82 -16.86
C SER A 243 7.53 -6.79 -15.91
N HIS A 244 6.61 -7.22 -15.04
CA HIS A 244 6.03 -6.38 -14.00
C HIS A 244 6.59 -6.77 -12.65
N GLN A 245 7.05 -5.80 -11.85
CA GLN A 245 7.43 -6.06 -10.46
C GLN A 245 6.69 -5.12 -9.52
N LEU A 246 6.29 -5.64 -8.36
CA LEU A 246 5.79 -4.82 -7.27
C LEU A 246 6.96 -4.28 -6.48
N VAL A 247 6.89 -2.99 -6.14
CA VAL A 247 7.90 -2.29 -5.34
C VAL A 247 7.21 -1.74 -4.11
N GLN A 248 7.83 -1.92 -2.96
CA GLN A 248 7.43 -1.34 -1.68
C GLN A 248 8.71 -0.97 -0.91
N VAL A 249 8.94 0.31 -0.66
CA VAL A 249 10.06 0.75 0.16
C VAL A 249 9.60 0.77 1.61
N ASP A 250 9.93 -0.25 2.39
CA ASP A 250 9.45 -0.38 3.78
C ASP A 250 10.26 0.44 4.81
N ARG A 251 10.43 1.73 4.50
CA ARG A 251 10.98 2.76 5.37
C ARG A 251 10.46 4.12 4.89
N PRO A 252 10.28 5.12 5.77
CA PRO A 252 9.91 6.46 5.30
C PRO A 252 11.05 7.06 4.48
N ILE A 253 10.72 7.64 3.33
CA ILE A 253 11.68 8.26 2.40
C ILE A 253 11.23 9.63 1.90
N ILE A 254 9.95 10.00 2.08
CA ILE A 254 9.39 11.23 1.56
C ILE A 254 8.46 11.88 2.59
N ARG A 255 8.34 13.22 2.53
CA ARG A 255 7.47 13.99 3.42
C ARG A 255 6.90 15.21 2.70
N ILE A 256 5.62 15.51 2.93
CA ILE A 256 4.99 16.77 2.48
C ILE A 256 4.94 17.69 3.72
N PRO A 257 5.88 18.64 3.89
CA PRO A 257 5.90 19.51 5.08
C PRO A 257 4.80 20.57 5.02
N THR A 258 4.23 20.96 6.16
CA THR A 258 3.45 22.20 6.25
C THR A 258 4.35 23.44 6.22
N LEU A 259 3.79 24.56 5.77
CA LEU A 259 4.38 25.88 6.01
C LEU A 259 4.18 26.25 7.49
N ALA A 260 5.20 26.82 8.12
CA ALA A 260 5.11 27.24 9.52
C ALA A 260 4.08 28.37 9.70
N ILE A 261 3.20 28.24 10.69
CA ILE A 261 2.11 29.20 11.00
C ILE A 261 2.58 30.66 11.20
N HIS A 262 3.84 30.87 11.57
CA HIS A 262 4.42 32.21 11.68
C HIS A 262 4.45 32.96 10.35
N LEU A 263 4.55 32.23 9.23
CA LEU A 263 4.59 32.71 7.84
C LEU A 263 3.22 32.72 7.16
N ASP A 264 2.25 31.96 7.70
CA ASP A 264 0.85 31.99 7.27
C ASP A 264 -0.07 31.88 8.50
N ARG A 265 -0.47 33.05 9.00
CA ARG A 265 -1.33 33.19 10.18
C ARG A 265 -2.81 33.07 9.84
N THR A 266 -3.22 33.18 8.56
CA THR A 266 -4.65 33.21 8.21
C THR A 266 -5.26 31.80 8.25
N ILE A 267 -4.45 30.74 8.15
CA ILE A 267 -4.85 29.33 8.34
C ILE A 267 -5.72 29.12 9.59
N ALA A 268 -5.49 29.86 10.68
CA ALA A 268 -6.25 29.74 11.92
C ALA A 268 -7.71 30.19 11.80
N ALA A 269 -8.01 31.14 10.90
CA ALA A 269 -9.36 31.65 10.63
C ALA A 269 -9.96 31.04 9.35
N ASP A 270 -9.18 31.00 8.26
CA ASP A 270 -9.65 30.59 6.93
C ASP A 270 -9.60 29.08 6.71
N GLY A 271 -8.89 28.34 7.56
CA GLY A 271 -8.60 26.92 7.41
C GLY A 271 -7.50 26.62 6.38
N PHE A 272 -6.78 25.51 6.58
CA PHE A 272 -5.67 25.10 5.71
C PHE A 272 -6.18 24.63 4.34
N LYS A 273 -5.94 25.44 3.30
CA LYS A 273 -6.38 25.24 1.91
C LYS A 273 -5.17 25.06 0.97
N PRO A 274 -4.42 23.95 1.04
CA PRO A 274 -3.25 23.74 0.19
C PRO A 274 -3.62 23.62 -1.29
N ASN A 275 -2.88 24.31 -2.16
CA ASN A 275 -2.95 24.08 -3.60
C ASN A 275 -2.34 22.70 -3.91
N THR A 276 -3.10 21.84 -4.60
CA THR A 276 -2.74 20.43 -4.85
C THR A 276 -1.61 20.23 -5.85
N GLU A 277 -1.27 21.24 -6.65
CA GLU A 277 -0.13 21.21 -7.57
C GLU A 277 1.13 21.77 -6.88
N THR A 278 1.04 22.95 -6.28
CA THR A 278 2.24 23.67 -5.80
C THR A 278 2.64 23.34 -4.36
N HIS A 279 1.71 22.88 -3.50
CA HIS A 279 1.97 22.62 -2.08
C HIS A 279 2.00 21.13 -1.72
N LEU A 280 1.60 20.22 -2.62
CA LEU A 280 1.51 18.79 -2.35
C LEU A 280 2.77 18.00 -2.74
N ALA A 281 3.76 18.61 -3.38
CA ALA A 281 5.00 17.96 -3.79
C ALA A 281 5.86 17.55 -2.57
N PRO A 282 6.03 16.25 -2.27
CA PRO A 282 6.91 15.82 -1.18
C PRO A 282 8.39 16.12 -1.43
N VAL A 283 9.12 16.40 -0.35
CA VAL A 283 10.57 16.40 -0.29
C VAL A 283 11.07 14.96 -0.17
N LEU A 284 12.11 14.61 -0.94
CA LEU A 284 12.82 13.32 -0.90
C LEU A 284 14.20 13.46 -0.22
N SER A 285 14.97 14.49 -0.60
CA SER A 285 16.30 14.77 -0.04
C SER A 285 16.70 16.24 -0.25
N THR A 286 17.83 16.65 0.31
CA THR A 286 18.52 17.88 -0.12
C THR A 286 19.27 17.63 -1.43
N ALA A 287 19.47 18.67 -2.25
CA ALA A 287 20.23 18.58 -3.49
C ALA A 287 21.65 18.05 -3.24
N ILE A 288 22.36 18.65 -2.27
CA ILE A 288 23.70 18.23 -1.82
C ILE A 288 23.76 16.73 -1.52
N LYS A 289 22.77 16.20 -0.79
CA LYS A 289 22.74 14.77 -0.45
C LYS A 289 22.44 13.91 -1.70
N GLY A 290 21.56 14.37 -2.58
CA GLY A 290 21.24 13.67 -3.83
C GLY A 290 22.44 13.59 -4.79
N GLU A 291 23.24 14.66 -4.86
CA GLU A 291 24.50 14.70 -5.63
C GLU A 291 25.51 13.68 -5.07
N LEU A 292 25.77 13.72 -3.76
CA LEU A 292 26.65 12.77 -3.07
C LEU A 292 26.20 11.29 -3.21
N GLU A 293 24.90 11.02 -3.19
CA GLU A 293 24.36 9.66 -3.39
C GLU A 293 24.38 9.22 -4.87
N ALA A 294 24.33 10.15 -5.83
CA ALA A 294 24.40 9.84 -7.26
C ALA A 294 25.81 9.38 -7.70
N GLU A 295 26.86 10.04 -7.19
CA GLU A 295 28.27 9.68 -7.44
C GLU A 295 28.60 8.27 -6.91
N VAL A 296 27.98 7.86 -5.79
CA VAL A 296 28.14 6.52 -5.21
C VAL A 296 27.45 5.44 -6.06
N ALA A 297 26.34 5.77 -6.74
CA ALA A 297 25.60 4.81 -7.55
C ALA A 297 26.31 4.48 -8.88
N THR A 298 26.97 5.46 -9.50
CA THR A 298 27.71 5.26 -10.77
C THR A 298 29.03 4.51 -10.58
N GLY A 299 29.72 4.70 -9.45
CA GLY A 299 30.97 4.00 -9.13
C GLY A 299 30.83 2.51 -8.77
N GLY A 300 29.63 1.93 -8.84
CA GLY A 300 29.32 0.62 -8.25
C GLY A 300 29.60 -0.63 -9.11
N GLY A 301 29.81 -0.47 -10.41
CA GLY A 301 29.86 -1.56 -11.41
C GLY A 301 31.24 -2.22 -11.59
N GLY A 302 31.90 -2.63 -10.50
CA GLY A 302 33.11 -3.45 -10.60
C GLY A 302 32.78 -4.85 -11.09
N LYS A 303 33.45 -5.30 -12.16
CA LYS A 303 33.40 -6.71 -12.61
C LYS A 303 34.05 -7.59 -11.55
N GLU A 304 33.40 -8.69 -11.19
CA GLU A 304 34.12 -9.89 -10.75
C GLU A 304 34.63 -10.59 -12.02
N GLU A 305 35.92 -10.94 -12.02
CA GLU A 305 36.61 -11.81 -12.98
C GLU A 305 37.03 -13.09 -12.24
#